data_AF-F6D0G9-F1
#
_entry.id   AF-F6D0G9-F1
#
_cell.length_a   1.000
_cell.length_b   1.000
_cell.length_c   1.000
_cell.angle_alpha   90.00
_cell.angle_beta   90.00
_cell.angle_gamma   90.00
#
_symmetry.space_group_name_H-M   'P 1'
#
loop_
_entity.id
_entity.type
_entity.pdbx_description
1 polymer ?
#
loop_
_entity_poly.entity_id
_entity_poly.type
_entity_poly.pdbx_seq_one_letter_code
_entity_poly.pdbx_strand_id
1 'polypeptide(L)'
;MKLLCIDSEPVYRDILTLCAEREGLNVKTVASYDEAIEAFKDFVPDIVTLDVIIKGGNGLDLVKKLKNLSGKRFVPMLFLASYTSDSVMDRCFHSGADDFLPKPFDEMLFNIRLKTHMRHVALVKEMYKKNKALTFFQTMIEREHEMAHQVLDHIQTRSEKNSDQVVITRIAAASFNGDLALVKTRADGARLVFVGDFTGHGLPASIGALPVMQTFFDAVDDLTSLSELAIRINKTLNSILPDYMFCAGYLILLLPDGHFSYWGGGMPDAMIRRSSGKLDCLQSRHMPLGVQSTHEFDSSLERDHLKTGDTLVILSDGVLELKNAEGNMYGEDQVKSLIKMSYADENLMSAQTKTEQELEEYLGDAVQLDDITLVALRTH
;
A
#
# COMPACT_ATOMS: atom_id res chain seq x y z
N MET A 1 11.65 -26.93 25.64
CA MET A 1 10.22 -26.60 25.89
C MET A 1 9.86 -27.06 27.29
N LYS A 2 8.75 -26.57 27.86
CA LYS A 2 8.29 -26.92 29.22
C LYS A 2 7.02 -27.77 29.19
N LEU A 3 6.99 -28.89 29.91
CA LEU A 3 5.82 -29.76 30.06
C LEU A 3 5.31 -29.71 31.50
N LEU A 4 4.02 -29.45 31.69
CA LEU A 4 3.36 -29.64 32.99
C LEU A 4 2.56 -30.94 32.96
N CYS A 5 2.94 -31.90 33.80
CA CYS A 5 2.22 -33.17 33.96
C CYS A 5 1.36 -33.16 35.22
N ILE A 6 0.06 -33.41 35.06
CA ILE A 6 -0.94 -33.36 36.13
C ILE A 6 -1.56 -34.74 36.27
N ASP A 7 -1.13 -35.50 37.28
CA ASP A 7 -1.60 -36.87 37.46
C ASP A 7 -1.59 -37.25 38.94
N SER A 8 -2.67 -37.88 39.43
CA SER A 8 -2.75 -38.32 40.82
C SER A 8 -1.80 -39.47 41.14
N GLU A 9 -1.50 -40.29 40.14
CA GLU A 9 -0.72 -41.52 40.27
C GLU A 9 0.78 -41.25 40.06
N PRO A 10 1.64 -41.56 41.05
CA PRO A 10 3.07 -41.29 40.95
C PRO A 10 3.74 -42.02 39.79
N VAL A 11 3.32 -43.26 39.52
CA VAL A 11 3.88 -44.09 38.44
C VAL A 11 3.73 -43.43 37.07
N TYR A 12 2.57 -42.85 36.77
CA TYR A 12 2.36 -42.15 35.51
C TYR A 12 3.14 -40.84 35.42
N ARG A 13 3.31 -40.11 36.54
CA ARG A 13 4.19 -38.92 36.57
C ARG A 13 5.64 -39.29 36.24
N ASP A 14 6.14 -40.39 36.77
CA ASP A 14 7.52 -40.85 36.53
C ASP A 14 7.71 -41.28 35.07
N ILE A 15 6.77 -42.06 34.51
CA ILE A 15 6.81 -42.51 33.11
C ILE A 15 6.77 -41.32 32.14
N LEU A 16 5.84 -40.38 32.35
CA LEU A 16 5.71 -39.19 31.50
C LEU A 16 6.93 -38.29 31.57
N THR A 17 7.53 -38.15 32.76
CA THR A 17 8.76 -37.40 32.96
C THR A 17 9.90 -38.02 32.15
N LEU A 18 10.12 -39.33 32.27
CA LEU A 18 11.16 -40.03 31.52
C LEU A 18 10.97 -39.92 30.00
N CYS A 19 9.74 -40.06 29.52
CA CYS A 19 9.43 -39.93 28.08
C CYS A 19 9.71 -38.52 27.57
N ALA A 20 9.23 -37.50 28.28
CA ALA A 20 9.36 -36.11 27.84
C ALA A 20 10.79 -35.55 27.99
N GLU A 21 11.52 -35.94 29.03
CA GLU A 21 12.93 -35.54 29.20
C GLU A 21 13.84 -36.12 28.11
N ARG A 22 13.58 -37.35 27.66
CA ARG A 22 14.27 -37.95 26.49
C ARG A 22 14.08 -37.14 25.21
N GLU A 23 12.96 -36.45 25.08
CA GLU A 23 12.65 -35.54 23.97
C GLU A 23 13.13 -34.09 24.22
N GLY A 24 13.85 -33.85 25.32
CA GLY A 24 14.47 -32.57 25.65
C GLY A 24 13.52 -31.54 26.27
N LEU A 25 12.39 -31.97 26.86
CA LEU A 25 11.50 -31.08 27.60
C LEU A 25 11.95 -30.98 29.07
N ASN A 26 11.77 -29.80 29.65
CA ASN A 26 11.82 -29.60 31.09
C ASN A 26 10.44 -29.91 31.66
N VAL A 27 10.34 -30.90 32.53
CA VAL A 27 9.06 -31.41 33.04
C VAL A 27 8.85 -30.95 34.48
N LYS A 28 7.65 -30.42 34.76
CA LYS A 28 7.17 -30.19 36.13
C LYS A 28 5.95 -31.08 36.34
N THR A 29 5.93 -31.84 37.43
CA THR A 29 4.82 -32.73 37.74
C THR A 29 4.07 -32.27 38.98
N VAL A 30 2.76 -32.42 39.00
CA VAL A 30 1.88 -32.07 40.15
C VAL A 30 0.80 -33.14 40.33
N ALA A 31 0.26 -33.25 41.53
CA ALA A 31 -0.68 -34.31 41.88
C ALA A 31 -2.12 -33.85 42.10
N SER A 32 -2.35 -32.54 42.27
CA SER A 32 -3.66 -31.98 42.64
C SER A 32 -4.10 -30.82 41.76
N TYR A 33 -5.41 -30.55 41.79
CA TYR A 33 -6.06 -29.46 41.05
C TYR A 33 -5.46 -28.08 41.37
N ASP A 34 -5.27 -27.77 42.65
CA ASP A 34 -4.75 -26.47 43.10
C ASP A 34 -3.27 -26.30 42.77
N GLU A 35 -2.46 -27.36 42.98
CA GLU A 35 -1.05 -27.37 42.57
C GLU A 35 -0.90 -27.13 41.07
N ALA A 36 -1.80 -27.67 40.24
CA ALA A 36 -1.75 -27.48 38.79
C ALA A 36 -1.97 -26.03 38.38
N ILE A 37 -2.87 -25.30 39.05
CA ILE A 37 -3.12 -23.89 38.76
C ILE A 37 -1.90 -23.05 39.12
N GLU A 38 -1.34 -23.25 40.30
CA GLU A 38 -0.15 -22.50 40.76
C GLU A 38 1.07 -22.85 39.89
N ALA A 39 1.29 -24.14 39.62
CA ALA A 39 2.36 -24.57 38.74
C ALA A 39 2.22 -24.03 37.31
N PHE A 40 1.01 -23.91 36.78
CA PHE A 40 0.79 -23.34 35.44
C PHE A 40 1.21 -21.86 35.37
N LYS A 41 0.90 -21.08 36.40
CA LYS A 41 1.28 -19.66 36.48
C LYS A 41 2.79 -19.49 36.64
N ASP A 42 3.41 -20.25 37.54
CA ASP A 42 4.83 -20.08 37.87
C ASP A 42 5.76 -20.68 36.81
N PHE A 43 5.42 -21.87 36.32
CA PHE A 43 6.28 -22.61 35.41
C PHE A 43 6.11 -22.13 33.95
N VAL A 44 4.94 -21.60 33.62
CA VAL A 44 4.56 -21.12 32.28
C VAL A 44 4.80 -22.22 31.23
N PRO A 45 4.11 -23.38 31.33
CA PRO A 45 4.39 -24.55 30.50
C PRO A 45 4.04 -24.32 29.03
N ASP A 46 4.77 -24.96 28.12
CA ASP A 46 4.48 -24.96 26.69
C ASP A 46 3.46 -26.01 26.29
N ILE A 47 3.36 -27.11 27.04
CA ILE A 47 2.44 -28.24 26.83
C ILE A 47 1.93 -28.69 28.21
N VAL A 48 0.69 -29.16 28.27
CA VAL A 48 0.11 -29.76 29.49
C VAL A 48 -0.37 -31.18 29.20
N THR A 49 -0.03 -32.13 30.06
CA THR A 49 -0.71 -33.43 30.11
C THR A 49 -1.50 -33.51 31.41
N LEU A 50 -2.72 -34.05 31.35
CA LEU A 50 -3.54 -34.18 32.53
C LEU A 50 -4.40 -35.43 32.55
N ASP A 51 -4.65 -35.97 33.74
CA ASP A 51 -5.69 -36.98 33.95
C ASP A 51 -7.09 -36.32 33.99
N VAL A 52 -8.12 -37.11 33.63
CA VAL A 52 -9.53 -36.74 33.78
C VAL A 52 -9.91 -36.67 35.26
N ILE A 53 -9.38 -37.57 36.10
CA ILE A 53 -9.67 -37.60 37.54
C ILE A 53 -8.40 -37.21 38.30
N ILE A 54 -8.47 -36.09 39.02
CA ILE A 54 -7.33 -35.55 39.76
C ILE A 54 -7.69 -35.28 41.23
N LYS A 55 -6.72 -35.36 42.14
CA LYS A 55 -6.97 -35.06 43.55
C LYS A 55 -7.44 -33.61 43.70
N GLY A 56 -8.57 -33.43 44.38
CA GLY A 56 -9.14 -32.11 44.63
C GLY A 56 -9.98 -31.52 43.50
N GLY A 57 -10.28 -32.25 42.41
CA GLY A 57 -11.18 -31.74 41.37
C GLY A 57 -11.33 -32.61 40.12
N ASN A 58 -11.89 -32.03 39.08
CA ASN A 58 -12.11 -32.67 37.78
C ASN A 58 -11.18 -32.07 36.72
N GLY A 59 -10.46 -32.91 35.97
CA GLY A 59 -9.56 -32.50 34.91
C GLY A 59 -10.26 -31.73 33.78
N LEU A 60 -11.53 -32.04 33.49
CA LEU A 60 -12.32 -31.34 32.48
C LEU A 60 -12.53 -29.85 32.84
N ASP A 61 -12.81 -29.57 34.10
CA ASP A 61 -12.95 -28.19 34.59
C ASP A 61 -11.59 -27.50 34.70
N LEU A 62 -10.54 -28.26 34.95
CA LEU A 62 -9.17 -27.75 34.97
C LEU A 62 -8.73 -27.27 33.59
N VAL A 63 -8.98 -28.02 32.50
CA VAL A 63 -8.64 -27.58 31.13
C VAL A 63 -9.26 -26.24 30.82
N LYS A 64 -10.56 -26.08 31.08
CA LYS A 64 -11.26 -24.81 30.86
C LYS A 64 -10.58 -23.66 31.62
N LYS A 65 -10.23 -23.90 32.88
CA LYS A 65 -9.55 -22.91 33.72
C LYS A 65 -8.14 -22.58 33.21
N LEU A 66 -7.36 -23.58 32.82
CA LEU A 66 -6.00 -23.38 32.28
C LEU A 66 -6.03 -22.71 30.90
N LYS A 67 -7.00 -23.04 30.02
CA LYS A 67 -7.18 -22.35 28.73
C LYS A 67 -7.50 -20.87 28.95
N ASN A 68 -8.37 -20.54 29.90
CA ASN A 68 -8.64 -19.14 30.27
C ASN A 68 -7.39 -18.44 30.81
N LEU A 69 -6.60 -19.10 31.67
CA LEU A 69 -5.34 -18.56 32.18
C LEU A 69 -4.26 -18.39 31.10
N SER A 70 -4.30 -19.22 30.03
CA SER A 70 -3.35 -19.12 28.92
C SER A 70 -3.56 -17.87 28.06
N GLY A 71 -4.75 -17.26 28.11
CA GLY A 71 -5.10 -16.07 27.35
C GLY A 71 -4.90 -16.29 25.85
N LYS A 72 -4.05 -15.47 25.23
CA LYS A 72 -3.73 -15.57 23.79
C LYS A 72 -2.63 -16.61 23.47
N ARG A 73 -2.06 -17.28 24.48
CA ARG A 73 -0.92 -18.16 24.30
C ARG A 73 -1.41 -19.57 23.95
N PHE A 74 -0.98 -20.09 22.81
CA PHE A 74 -1.28 -21.47 22.44
C PHE A 74 -0.53 -22.46 23.35
N VAL A 75 -1.29 -23.22 24.13
CA VAL A 75 -0.78 -24.29 25.00
C VAL A 75 -1.62 -25.55 24.74
N PRO A 76 -1.08 -26.55 24.04
CA PRO A 76 -1.78 -27.81 23.83
C PRO A 76 -1.95 -28.57 25.15
N MET A 77 -3.15 -29.12 25.35
CA MET A 77 -3.55 -29.88 26.53
C MET A 77 -3.98 -31.29 26.10
N LEU A 78 -3.21 -32.28 26.54
CA LEU A 78 -3.40 -33.71 26.21
C LEU A 78 -3.98 -34.44 27.42
N PHE A 79 -5.17 -35.01 27.29
CA PHE A 79 -5.75 -35.87 28.31
C PHE A 79 -5.12 -37.27 28.29
N LEU A 80 -4.87 -37.82 29.48
CA LEU A 80 -4.45 -39.21 29.71
C LEU A 80 -5.50 -39.88 30.61
N ALA A 81 -6.39 -40.70 30.05
CA ALA A 81 -7.58 -41.17 30.77
C ALA A 81 -7.60 -42.69 31.00
N SER A 82 -7.84 -43.13 32.23
CA SER A 82 -7.99 -44.56 32.59
C SER A 82 -9.34 -45.17 32.18
N TYR A 83 -10.38 -44.35 31.99
CA TYR A 83 -11.69 -44.79 31.52
C TYR A 83 -11.97 -44.25 30.13
N THR A 84 -12.11 -45.15 29.16
CA THR A 84 -12.26 -44.80 27.75
C THR A 84 -13.64 -45.22 27.26
N SER A 85 -14.54 -44.26 27.15
CA SER A 85 -15.78 -44.39 26.39
C SER A 85 -15.86 -43.23 25.41
N ASP A 86 -16.59 -43.41 24.31
CA ASP A 86 -16.81 -42.34 23.33
C ASP A 86 -17.36 -41.08 24.01
N SER A 87 -18.22 -41.24 25.03
CA SER A 87 -18.76 -40.15 25.84
C SER A 87 -17.74 -39.45 26.75
N VAL A 88 -16.65 -40.12 27.17
CA VAL A 88 -15.57 -39.47 27.93
C VAL A 88 -14.65 -38.72 26.97
N MET A 89 -14.29 -39.35 25.85
CA MET A 89 -13.48 -38.72 24.81
C MET A 89 -14.13 -37.45 24.28
N ASP A 90 -15.42 -37.52 23.96
CA ASP A 90 -16.20 -36.37 23.49
C ASP A 90 -16.21 -35.21 24.49
N ARG A 91 -16.42 -35.51 25.78
CA ARG A 91 -16.35 -34.50 26.85
C ARG A 91 -14.96 -33.88 27.02
N CYS A 92 -13.89 -34.65 26.80
CA CYS A 92 -12.52 -34.15 26.85
C CYS A 92 -12.29 -33.08 25.78
N PHE A 93 -12.62 -33.37 24.51
CA PHE A 93 -12.47 -32.39 23.43
C PHE A 93 -13.39 -31.17 23.61
N HIS A 94 -14.64 -31.37 24.04
CA HIS A 94 -15.58 -30.27 24.34
C HIS A 94 -15.13 -29.38 25.51
N SER A 95 -14.24 -29.86 26.38
CA SER A 95 -13.63 -29.03 27.43
C SER A 95 -12.53 -28.10 26.90
N GLY A 96 -12.11 -28.28 25.65
CA GLY A 96 -11.04 -27.51 25.01
C GLY A 96 -9.69 -28.24 24.97
N ALA A 97 -9.64 -29.54 25.25
CA ALA A 97 -8.41 -30.31 25.08
C ALA A 97 -8.07 -30.48 23.61
N ASP A 98 -6.78 -30.51 23.31
CA ASP A 98 -6.27 -30.61 21.94
C ASP A 98 -6.05 -32.07 21.52
N ASP A 99 -5.96 -32.97 22.50
CA ASP A 99 -5.71 -34.38 22.26
C ASP A 99 -6.09 -35.28 23.44
N PHE A 100 -6.17 -36.59 23.18
CA PHE A 100 -6.60 -37.61 24.14
C PHE A 100 -5.82 -38.92 23.95
N LEU A 101 -5.40 -39.53 25.05
CA LEU A 101 -4.70 -40.82 25.06
C LEU A 101 -5.26 -41.74 26.18
N PRO A 102 -5.62 -43.00 25.87
CA PRO A 102 -6.11 -43.96 26.86
C PRO A 102 -4.99 -44.52 27.75
N LYS A 103 -5.24 -44.74 29.04
CA LYS A 103 -4.35 -45.48 29.95
C LYS A 103 -4.80 -46.95 30.10
N PRO A 104 -3.88 -47.93 30.14
CA PRO A 104 -2.44 -47.78 29.94
C PRO A 104 -2.14 -47.39 28.48
N PHE A 105 -1.18 -46.46 28.28
CA PHE A 105 -0.76 -46.02 26.95
C PHE A 105 0.55 -46.65 26.53
N ASP A 106 0.72 -46.78 25.23
CA ASP A 106 2.00 -47.13 24.61
C ASP A 106 2.94 -45.91 24.56
N GLU A 107 4.20 -46.07 25.01
CA GLU A 107 5.19 -44.99 25.05
C GLU A 107 5.51 -44.43 23.66
N MET A 108 5.53 -45.29 22.62
CA MET A 108 5.76 -44.83 21.24
C MET A 108 4.60 -43.91 20.80
N LEU A 109 3.35 -44.29 21.09
CA LEU A 109 2.19 -43.46 20.77
C LEU A 109 2.20 -42.13 21.53
N PHE A 110 2.54 -42.12 22.83
CA PHE A 110 2.70 -40.89 23.60
C PHE A 110 3.78 -39.98 22.97
N ASN A 111 4.94 -40.53 22.62
CA ASN A 111 6.03 -39.75 22.04
C ASN A 111 5.68 -39.15 20.66
N ILE A 112 4.93 -39.87 19.82
CA ILE A 112 4.43 -39.35 18.54
C ILE A 112 3.48 -38.16 18.77
N ARG A 113 2.56 -38.29 19.72
CA ARG A 113 1.60 -37.24 20.09
C ARG A 113 2.32 -36.04 20.68
N LEU A 114 3.26 -36.25 21.60
CA LEU A 114 4.08 -35.20 22.19
C LEU A 114 4.88 -34.44 21.13
N LYS A 115 5.56 -35.14 20.22
CA LYS A 115 6.30 -34.51 19.10
C LYS A 115 5.41 -33.67 18.19
N THR A 116 4.20 -34.13 17.92
CA THR A 116 3.21 -33.39 17.13
C THR A 116 2.87 -32.06 17.80
N HIS A 117 2.58 -32.08 19.10
CA HIS A 117 2.28 -30.87 19.87
C HIS A 117 3.48 -29.95 20.03
N MET A 118 4.69 -30.49 20.21
CA MET A 118 5.93 -29.70 20.21
C MET A 118 6.10 -28.95 18.89
N ARG A 119 5.89 -29.63 17.75
CA ARG A 119 5.99 -29.01 16.43
C ARG A 119 4.96 -27.89 16.27
N HIS A 120 3.72 -28.10 16.70
CA HIS A 120 2.68 -27.05 16.68
C HIS A 120 3.07 -25.84 17.52
N VAL A 121 3.56 -26.04 18.75
CA VAL A 121 4.02 -24.94 19.60
C VAL A 121 5.18 -24.17 18.95
N ALA A 122 6.14 -24.88 18.34
CA ALA A 122 7.25 -24.24 17.63
C ALA A 122 6.76 -23.37 16.46
N LEU A 123 5.86 -23.92 15.63
CA LEU A 123 5.29 -23.21 14.47
C LEU A 123 4.51 -21.96 14.90
N VAL A 124 3.67 -22.08 15.92
CA VAL A 124 2.89 -20.94 16.43
C VAL A 124 3.83 -19.86 16.99
N LYS A 125 4.87 -20.23 17.74
CA LYS A 125 5.87 -19.26 18.24
C LYS A 125 6.62 -18.57 17.09
N GLU A 126 7.01 -19.32 16.06
CA GLU A 126 7.68 -18.75 14.88
C GLU A 126 6.76 -17.80 14.12
N MET A 127 5.49 -18.17 13.94
CA MET A 127 4.47 -17.32 13.31
C MET A 127 4.32 -16.00 14.08
N TYR A 128 4.19 -16.03 15.41
CA TYR A 128 4.12 -14.81 16.21
C TYR A 128 5.37 -13.94 16.07
N LYS A 129 6.57 -14.55 16.03
CA LYS A 129 7.82 -13.81 15.83
C LYS A 129 7.87 -13.15 14.45
N LYS A 130 7.50 -13.88 13.39
CA LYS A 130 7.46 -13.36 12.01
C LYS A 130 6.40 -12.27 11.86
N ASN A 131 5.19 -12.46 12.37
CA ASN A 131 4.15 -11.44 12.31
C ASN A 131 4.57 -10.16 13.04
N LYS A 132 5.19 -10.27 14.22
CA LYS A 132 5.71 -9.09 14.92
C LYS A 132 6.78 -8.34 14.11
N ALA A 133 7.70 -9.07 13.48
CA ALA A 133 8.72 -8.47 12.62
C ALA A 133 8.10 -7.83 11.37
N LEU A 134 7.12 -8.48 10.75
CA LEU A 134 6.40 -7.95 9.60
C LEU A 134 5.69 -6.63 9.94
N THR A 135 4.93 -6.60 11.03
CA THR A 135 4.27 -5.37 11.49
C THR A 135 5.29 -4.26 11.77
N PHE A 136 6.44 -4.59 12.36
CA PHE A 136 7.50 -3.61 12.58
C PHE A 136 8.03 -3.01 11.28
N PHE A 137 8.32 -3.85 10.26
CA PHE A 137 8.78 -3.37 8.96
C PHE A 137 7.71 -2.59 8.20
N GLN A 138 6.44 -3.00 8.28
CA GLN A 138 5.33 -2.26 7.69
C GLN A 138 5.23 -0.84 8.26
N THR A 139 5.25 -0.69 9.59
CA THR A 139 5.21 0.62 10.24
C THR A 139 6.44 1.49 9.90
N MET A 140 7.62 0.87 9.74
CA MET A 140 8.83 1.60 9.31
C MET A 140 8.67 2.15 7.88
N ILE A 141 8.21 1.31 6.95
CA ILE A 141 7.98 1.69 5.55
C ILE A 141 6.92 2.80 5.48
N GLU A 142 5.79 2.65 6.18
CA GLU A 142 4.75 3.69 6.27
C GLU A 142 5.32 5.04 6.70
N ARG A 143 6.17 5.05 7.72
CA ARG A 143 6.80 6.28 8.22
C ARG A 143 7.75 6.90 7.19
N GLU A 144 8.53 6.09 6.47
CA GLU A 144 9.39 6.57 5.39
C GLU A 144 8.57 7.20 4.25
N HIS A 145 7.44 6.59 3.88
CA HIS A 145 6.50 7.15 2.92
C HIS A 145 5.90 8.48 3.41
N GLU A 146 5.41 8.55 4.66
CA GLU A 146 4.87 9.79 5.24
C GLU A 146 5.88 10.94 5.19
N MET A 147 7.16 10.67 5.45
CA MET A 147 8.21 11.69 5.35
C MET A 147 8.41 12.17 3.92
N ALA A 148 8.46 11.25 2.95
CA ALA A 148 8.59 11.61 1.53
C ALA A 148 7.41 12.50 1.07
N HIS A 149 6.20 12.15 1.48
CA HIS A 149 5.00 12.96 1.23
C HIS A 149 5.12 14.38 1.76
N GLN A 150 5.48 14.54 3.04
CA GLN A 150 5.61 15.86 3.65
C GLN A 150 6.63 16.75 2.93
N VAL A 151 7.73 16.17 2.45
CA VAL A 151 8.77 16.91 1.71
C VAL A 151 8.22 17.43 0.37
N LEU A 152 7.49 16.60 -0.37
CA LEU A 152 6.97 17.00 -1.67
C LEU A 152 5.79 17.97 -1.55
N ASP A 153 4.88 17.72 -0.61
CA ASP A 153 3.76 18.62 -0.33
C ASP A 153 4.28 20.03 -0.01
N HIS A 154 5.35 20.13 0.79
CA HIS A 154 5.97 21.41 1.13
C HIS A 154 6.40 22.18 -0.12
N ILE A 155 7.00 21.51 -1.11
CA ILE A 155 7.44 22.15 -2.35
C ILE A 155 6.27 22.44 -3.29
N GLN A 156 5.28 21.54 -3.36
CA GLN A 156 4.06 21.76 -4.14
C GLN A 156 3.27 22.98 -3.67
N THR A 157 3.36 23.39 -2.39
CA THR A 157 2.71 24.64 -1.93
C THR A 157 3.16 25.90 -2.68
N ARG A 158 4.33 25.88 -3.35
CA ARG A 158 4.79 26.98 -4.20
C ARG A 158 3.98 27.09 -5.49
N SER A 159 3.35 26.01 -5.95
CA SER A 159 2.46 26.00 -7.12
C SER A 159 1.21 26.84 -6.87
N GLU A 160 0.59 27.31 -7.93
CA GLU A 160 -0.71 27.98 -7.88
C GLU A 160 -1.80 27.03 -7.35
N LYS A 161 -2.71 27.60 -6.58
CA LYS A 161 -3.93 26.93 -6.12
C LYS A 161 -5.03 27.06 -7.17
N ASN A 162 -6.02 26.18 -7.07
CA ASN A 162 -7.19 26.20 -7.94
C ASN A 162 -7.89 27.58 -7.90
N SER A 163 -8.23 28.05 -9.10
CA SER A 163 -8.85 29.34 -9.38
C SER A 163 -9.70 29.23 -10.66
N ASP A 164 -10.37 30.31 -11.06
CA ASP A 164 -11.17 30.33 -12.30
C ASP A 164 -10.33 30.17 -13.59
N GLN A 165 -8.99 30.21 -13.49
CA GLN A 165 -8.07 30.13 -14.63
C GLN A 165 -7.18 28.90 -14.64
N VAL A 166 -7.01 28.26 -13.49
CA VAL A 166 -6.14 27.12 -13.31
C VAL A 166 -6.84 26.19 -12.35
N VAL A 167 -7.10 24.96 -12.80
CA VAL A 167 -7.60 23.90 -11.93
C VAL A 167 -6.73 22.68 -12.12
N ILE A 168 -6.20 22.18 -11.00
CA ILE A 168 -5.35 21.01 -10.93
C ILE A 168 -6.07 19.98 -10.06
N THR A 169 -6.25 18.79 -10.61
CA THR A 169 -6.80 17.61 -9.93
C THR A 169 -5.77 16.51 -9.95
N ARG A 170 -5.61 15.85 -8.80
CA ARG A 170 -4.74 14.69 -8.62
C ARG A 170 -5.48 13.64 -7.81
N ILE A 171 -5.70 12.47 -8.40
CA ILE A 171 -6.32 11.33 -7.74
C ILE A 171 -5.28 10.21 -7.75
N ALA A 172 -4.71 9.91 -6.59
CA ALA A 172 -3.64 8.94 -6.47
C ALA A 172 -4.20 7.50 -6.36
N ALA A 173 -3.63 6.56 -7.12
CA ALA A 173 -3.95 5.13 -7.04
C ALA A 173 -3.31 4.44 -5.82
N ALA A 174 -2.17 4.97 -5.37
CA ALA A 174 -1.46 4.52 -4.17
C ALA A 174 -1.24 5.69 -3.20
N SER A 175 -0.56 5.43 -2.08
CA SER A 175 -0.17 6.49 -1.14
C SER A 175 0.57 7.62 -1.86
N PHE A 176 1.38 7.29 -2.88
CA PHE A 176 2.26 8.20 -3.59
C PHE A 176 1.97 8.28 -5.08
N ASN A 177 1.76 9.50 -5.57
CA ASN A 177 1.45 9.81 -6.96
C ASN A 177 2.76 9.99 -7.78
N GLY A 178 2.92 9.20 -8.84
CA GLY A 178 4.00 9.33 -9.82
C GLY A 178 3.89 10.59 -10.67
N ASP A 179 2.68 11.12 -10.85
CA ASP A 179 2.40 12.35 -11.56
C ASP A 179 2.78 13.60 -10.78
N LEU A 180 3.29 14.59 -11.53
CA LEU A 180 3.64 15.90 -11.08
C LEU A 180 2.97 16.95 -11.95
N ALA A 181 2.05 17.72 -11.36
CA ALA A 181 1.46 18.90 -11.98
C ALA A 181 1.89 20.17 -11.23
N LEU A 182 2.58 21.09 -11.90
CA LEU A 182 3.04 22.36 -11.34
C LEU A 182 2.58 23.50 -12.23
N VAL A 183 2.05 24.56 -11.62
CA VAL A 183 1.66 25.78 -12.33
C VAL A 183 2.14 26.99 -11.55
N LYS A 184 2.79 27.94 -12.22
CA LYS A 184 3.21 29.18 -11.58
C LYS A 184 3.31 30.35 -12.56
N THR A 185 2.70 31.47 -12.20
CA THR A 185 2.84 32.75 -12.90
C THR A 185 4.15 33.41 -12.48
N ARG A 186 4.96 33.74 -13.48
CA ARG A 186 6.25 34.41 -13.37
C ARG A 186 6.06 35.92 -13.14
N ALA A 187 7.14 36.60 -12.78
CA ALA A 187 7.14 38.05 -12.55
C ALA A 187 6.82 38.88 -13.81
N ASP A 188 7.03 38.33 -15.01
CA ASP A 188 6.67 38.93 -16.30
C ASP A 188 5.20 38.70 -16.70
N GLY A 189 4.42 38.02 -15.86
CA GLY A 189 3.02 37.67 -16.10
C GLY A 189 2.83 36.40 -16.94
N ALA A 190 3.89 35.79 -17.48
CA ALA A 190 3.78 34.51 -18.18
C ALA A 190 3.55 33.37 -17.18
N ARG A 191 2.65 32.44 -17.50
CA ARG A 191 2.36 31.26 -16.70
C ARG A 191 3.16 30.07 -17.21
N LEU A 192 4.01 29.51 -16.35
CA LEU A 192 4.74 28.28 -16.61
C LEU A 192 3.97 27.10 -16.04
N VAL A 193 3.86 26.04 -16.82
CA VAL A 193 3.14 24.82 -16.47
C VAL A 193 4.04 23.62 -16.77
N PHE A 194 4.09 22.69 -15.83
CA PHE A 194 4.66 21.36 -16.02
C PHE A 194 3.63 20.33 -15.61
N VAL A 195 3.37 19.37 -16.47
CA VAL A 195 2.59 18.17 -16.14
C VAL A 195 3.42 16.99 -16.59
N GLY A 196 3.81 16.11 -15.69
CA GLY A 196 4.58 14.94 -16.04
C GLY A 196 4.13 13.72 -15.27
N ASP A 197 4.27 12.57 -15.88
CA ASP A 197 4.05 11.25 -15.33
C ASP A 197 5.40 10.52 -15.32
N PHE A 198 5.78 9.97 -14.17
CA PHE A 198 6.98 9.16 -14.01
C PHE A 198 6.62 7.69 -14.12
N THR A 199 7.42 6.94 -14.88
CA THR A 199 7.22 5.49 -14.98
C THR A 199 7.19 4.80 -13.61
N GLY A 200 6.05 4.16 -13.32
CA GLY A 200 5.81 3.45 -12.07
C GLY A 200 5.34 4.37 -10.94
N HIS A 201 4.70 3.78 -9.93
CA HIS A 201 4.15 4.52 -8.79
C HIS A 201 5.05 4.40 -7.55
N GLY A 202 4.77 5.18 -6.51
CA GLY A 202 5.46 5.02 -5.23
C GLY A 202 6.73 5.87 -5.04
N LEU A 203 7.51 5.49 -4.04
CA LEU A 203 8.76 6.17 -3.66
C LEU A 203 9.80 6.27 -4.80
N PRO A 204 9.94 5.32 -5.75
CA PRO A 204 10.90 5.47 -6.84
C PRO A 204 10.61 6.70 -7.72
N ALA A 205 9.34 6.97 -8.06
CA ALA A 205 8.95 8.14 -8.84
C ALA A 205 9.26 9.46 -8.10
N SER A 206 9.17 9.44 -6.76
CA SER A 206 9.47 10.60 -5.92
C SER A 206 10.90 11.12 -6.08
N ILE A 207 11.84 10.22 -6.35
CA ILE A 207 13.28 10.54 -6.46
C ILE A 207 13.53 11.49 -7.64
N GLY A 208 12.81 11.31 -8.74
CA GLY A 208 12.88 12.20 -9.91
C GLY A 208 12.04 13.48 -9.73
N ALA A 209 10.87 13.38 -9.10
CA ALA A 209 9.95 14.50 -8.93
C ALA A 209 10.57 15.68 -8.17
N LEU A 210 11.32 15.41 -7.09
CA LEU A 210 11.89 16.46 -6.23
C LEU A 210 12.90 17.38 -6.97
N PRO A 211 13.95 16.86 -7.64
CA PRO A 211 14.85 17.66 -8.48
C PRO A 211 14.13 18.39 -9.62
N VAL A 212 13.11 17.79 -10.22
CA VAL A 212 12.31 18.42 -11.28
C VAL A 212 11.52 19.61 -10.74
N MET A 213 10.87 19.48 -9.58
CA MET A 213 10.19 20.60 -8.93
C MET A 213 11.13 21.75 -8.62
N GLN A 214 12.34 21.47 -8.09
CA GLN A 214 13.33 22.51 -7.83
C GLN A 214 13.73 23.22 -9.12
N THR A 215 14.10 22.45 -10.16
CA THR A 215 14.47 22.99 -11.47
C THR A 215 13.35 23.84 -12.08
N PHE A 216 12.09 23.42 -11.92
CA PHE A 216 10.91 24.15 -12.38
C PHE A 216 10.78 25.50 -11.67
N PHE A 217 10.84 25.52 -10.34
CA PHE A 217 10.67 26.77 -9.59
C PHE A 217 11.87 27.71 -9.75
N ASP A 218 13.08 27.20 -9.87
CA ASP A 218 14.26 28.01 -10.21
C ASP A 218 14.07 28.66 -11.60
N ALA A 219 13.53 27.92 -12.57
CA ALA A 219 13.22 28.46 -13.89
C ALA A 219 12.09 29.50 -13.91
N VAL A 220 11.17 29.44 -12.93
CA VAL A 220 10.17 30.50 -12.70
C VAL A 220 10.86 31.76 -12.20
N ASP A 221 11.71 31.62 -11.19
CA ASP A 221 12.40 32.74 -10.52
C ASP A 221 13.40 33.43 -11.48
N ASP A 222 14.11 32.65 -12.30
CA ASP A 222 15.11 33.11 -13.27
C ASP A 222 14.54 33.53 -14.63
N LEU A 223 13.22 33.42 -14.86
CA LEU A 223 12.57 33.63 -16.16
C LEU A 223 13.20 32.81 -17.31
N THR A 224 13.63 31.58 -17.01
CA THR A 224 14.35 30.71 -17.96
C THR A 224 13.46 30.36 -19.17
N SER A 225 14.06 30.23 -20.36
CA SER A 225 13.30 29.83 -21.57
C SER A 225 12.79 28.38 -21.48
N LEU A 226 11.69 28.08 -22.18
CA LEU A 226 11.07 26.74 -22.11
C LEU A 226 11.98 25.62 -22.65
N SER A 227 12.72 25.90 -23.72
CA SER A 227 13.70 24.96 -24.32
C SER A 227 14.86 24.69 -23.34
N GLU A 228 15.39 25.72 -22.68
CA GLU A 228 16.45 25.54 -21.69
C GLU A 228 15.96 24.77 -20.46
N LEU A 229 14.73 25.02 -20.01
CA LEU A 229 14.11 24.27 -18.93
C LEU A 229 13.97 22.78 -19.28
N ALA A 230 13.50 22.45 -20.50
CA ALA A 230 13.39 21.07 -20.97
C ALA A 230 14.75 20.36 -20.96
N ILE A 231 15.81 21.03 -21.44
CA ILE A 231 17.18 20.50 -21.43
C ILE A 231 17.67 20.28 -20.00
N ARG A 232 17.45 21.25 -19.10
CA ARG A 232 17.85 21.15 -17.68
C ARG A 232 17.16 19.98 -16.99
N ILE A 233 15.83 19.84 -17.15
CA ILE A 233 15.07 18.72 -16.58
C ILE A 233 15.58 17.40 -17.15
N ASN A 234 15.72 17.27 -18.47
CA ASN A 234 16.20 16.03 -19.09
C ASN A 234 17.59 15.63 -18.57
N LYS A 235 18.50 16.60 -18.41
CA LYS A 235 19.84 16.36 -17.87
C LYS A 235 19.79 15.91 -16.40
N THR A 236 18.96 16.55 -15.58
CA THR A 236 18.77 16.20 -14.17
C THR A 236 18.21 14.79 -14.02
N LEU A 237 17.24 14.41 -14.85
CA LEU A 237 16.65 13.07 -14.82
C LEU A 237 17.66 12.00 -15.26
N ASN A 238 18.41 12.22 -16.34
CA ASN A 238 19.47 11.31 -16.78
C ASN A 238 20.57 11.08 -15.72
N SER A 239 20.81 12.04 -14.81
CA SER A 239 21.84 11.87 -13.78
C SER A 239 21.34 11.18 -12.50
N ILE A 240 20.02 11.06 -12.32
CA ILE A 240 19.42 10.60 -11.05
C ILE A 240 18.60 9.32 -11.25
N LEU A 241 17.83 9.23 -12.34
CA LEU A 241 16.97 8.09 -12.61
C LEU A 241 17.77 6.88 -13.12
N PRO A 242 17.36 5.65 -12.76
CA PRO A 242 17.84 4.44 -13.41
C PRO A 242 17.45 4.38 -14.91
N ASP A 243 18.21 3.62 -15.72
CA ASP A 243 18.01 3.50 -17.18
C ASP A 243 16.63 3.01 -17.63
N TYR A 244 15.84 2.39 -16.75
CA TYR A 244 14.50 1.90 -17.03
C TYR A 244 13.39 2.86 -16.62
N MET A 245 13.73 4.02 -16.04
CA MET A 245 12.77 5.04 -15.63
C MET A 245 12.85 6.29 -16.49
N PHE A 246 11.71 6.88 -16.76
CA PHE A 246 11.60 8.15 -17.49
C PHE A 246 10.40 8.96 -17.01
N CYS A 247 10.30 10.21 -17.46
CA CYS A 247 9.16 11.08 -17.21
C CYS A 247 8.53 11.50 -18.53
N ALA A 248 7.33 11.00 -18.82
CA ALA A 248 6.48 11.58 -19.84
C ALA A 248 6.00 12.95 -19.35
N GLY A 249 5.94 13.97 -20.20
CA GLY A 249 5.41 15.25 -19.74
C GLY A 249 5.18 16.31 -20.79
N TYR A 250 4.50 17.36 -20.36
CA TYR A 250 4.31 18.64 -21.01
C TYR A 250 4.97 19.77 -20.22
N LEU A 251 5.68 20.62 -20.93
CA LEU A 251 6.16 21.92 -20.47
C LEU A 251 5.46 22.99 -21.31
N ILE A 252 4.79 23.95 -20.67
CA ILE A 252 4.05 25.01 -21.36
C ILE A 252 4.40 26.37 -20.77
N LEU A 253 4.67 27.35 -21.63
CA LEU A 253 4.80 28.75 -21.27
C LEU A 253 3.69 29.54 -21.96
N LEU A 254 2.71 29.97 -21.17
CA LEU A 254 1.54 30.75 -21.60
C LEU A 254 1.75 32.23 -21.30
N LEU A 255 1.72 33.06 -22.34
CA LEU A 255 1.85 34.51 -22.22
C LEU A 255 0.49 35.16 -21.87
N PRO A 256 0.50 36.38 -21.29
CA PRO A 256 -0.73 37.09 -20.92
C PRO A 256 -1.71 37.37 -22.08
N ASP A 257 -1.20 37.44 -23.32
CA ASP A 257 -1.99 37.66 -24.54
C ASP A 257 -2.63 36.36 -25.10
N GLY A 258 -2.42 35.25 -24.39
CA GLY A 258 -2.91 33.92 -24.73
C GLY A 258 -2.03 33.14 -25.68
N HIS A 259 -0.95 33.73 -26.22
CA HIS A 259 0.01 32.97 -27.00
C HIS A 259 0.79 32.03 -26.09
N PHE A 260 1.02 30.80 -26.53
CA PHE A 260 1.85 29.87 -25.75
C PHE A 260 2.77 29.06 -26.62
N SER A 261 3.84 28.60 -25.98
CA SER A 261 4.73 27.59 -26.53
C SER A 261 4.72 26.37 -25.64
N TYR A 262 4.87 25.19 -26.23
CA TYR A 262 4.92 23.95 -25.48
C TYR A 262 5.98 22.98 -26.02
N TRP A 263 6.46 22.14 -25.10
CA TRP A 263 7.18 20.91 -25.37
C TRP A 263 6.35 19.77 -24.78
N GLY A 264 6.17 18.69 -25.52
CA GLY A 264 5.40 17.52 -25.06
C GLY A 264 6.07 16.25 -25.54
N GLY A 265 6.30 15.30 -24.63
CA GLY A 265 6.88 14.01 -24.96
C GLY A 265 6.39 12.89 -24.05
N GLY A 266 6.01 11.75 -24.65
CA GLY A 266 5.55 10.56 -23.94
C GLY A 266 4.11 10.56 -23.43
N MET A 267 3.53 11.74 -23.17
CA MET A 267 2.14 11.86 -22.65
C MET A 267 1.09 11.68 -23.76
N PRO A 268 -0.17 11.35 -23.42
CA PRO A 268 -1.31 11.48 -24.32
C PRO A 268 -1.49 12.92 -24.84
N ASP A 269 -2.11 13.08 -26.00
CA ASP A 269 -2.35 14.40 -26.60
C ASP A 269 -3.19 15.30 -25.67
N ALA A 270 -2.65 16.45 -25.31
CA ALA A 270 -3.40 17.50 -24.63
C ALA A 270 -4.46 18.11 -25.58
N MET A 271 -5.53 18.69 -25.03
CA MET A 271 -6.69 19.09 -25.81
C MET A 271 -7.06 20.55 -25.56
N ILE A 272 -7.38 21.29 -26.62
CA ILE A 272 -7.95 22.64 -26.53
C ILE A 272 -9.42 22.57 -26.89
N ARG A 273 -10.28 22.80 -25.90
CA ARG A 273 -11.69 23.05 -26.10
C ARG A 273 -11.89 24.50 -26.51
N ARG A 274 -12.12 24.74 -27.81
CA ARG A 274 -12.36 26.08 -28.37
C ARG A 274 -13.75 26.59 -28.01
N SER A 275 -13.92 27.87 -27.73
CA SER A 275 -15.23 28.50 -27.48
C SER A 275 -16.32 28.14 -28.52
N SER A 276 -15.92 27.92 -29.77
CA SER A 276 -16.80 27.51 -30.88
C SER A 276 -17.50 26.14 -30.74
N GLY A 277 -17.04 25.25 -29.87
CA GLY A 277 -17.49 23.85 -29.87
C GLY A 277 -16.41 22.87 -30.33
N LYS A 278 -15.39 23.36 -31.06
CA LYS A 278 -14.33 22.53 -31.63
C LYS A 278 -13.35 22.05 -30.56
N LEU A 279 -12.83 20.84 -30.75
CA LEU A 279 -11.75 20.28 -29.95
C LEU A 279 -10.51 20.17 -30.86
N ASP A 280 -9.44 20.88 -30.49
CA ASP A 280 -8.13 20.76 -31.13
C ASP A 280 -7.22 19.91 -30.23
N CYS A 281 -6.22 19.23 -30.80
CA CYS A 281 -5.28 18.39 -30.06
C CYS A 281 -3.85 18.94 -30.20
N LEU A 282 -3.12 18.98 -29.09
CA LEU A 282 -1.72 19.33 -28.99
C LEU A 282 -0.89 18.05 -28.93
N GLN A 283 -0.20 17.76 -30.02
CA GLN A 283 0.47 16.47 -30.18
C GLN A 283 1.70 16.35 -29.29
N SER A 284 1.82 15.22 -28.61
CA SER A 284 3.04 14.83 -27.88
C SER A 284 4.06 14.26 -28.88
N ARG A 285 4.98 15.10 -29.36
CA ARG A 285 5.90 14.74 -30.47
C ARG A 285 7.29 14.27 -30.06
N HIS A 286 7.67 14.50 -28.81
CA HIS A 286 9.02 14.23 -28.33
C HIS A 286 9.10 12.90 -27.59
N MET A 287 10.32 12.39 -27.43
CA MET A 287 10.57 11.29 -26.50
C MET A 287 10.40 11.76 -25.05
N PRO A 288 10.03 10.87 -24.11
CA PRO A 288 9.96 11.21 -22.70
C PRO A 288 11.28 11.78 -22.16
N LEU A 289 11.17 12.64 -21.13
CA LEU A 289 12.32 13.20 -20.42
C LEU A 289 13.07 12.08 -19.68
N GLY A 290 14.40 12.14 -19.69
CA GLY A 290 15.28 11.14 -19.08
C GLY A 290 15.62 9.95 -19.98
N VAL A 291 15.10 9.88 -21.21
CA VAL A 291 15.41 8.80 -22.17
C VAL A 291 16.59 9.16 -23.07
N GLN A 292 16.58 10.36 -23.64
CA GLN A 292 17.61 10.80 -24.59
C GLN A 292 18.76 11.50 -23.88
N SER A 293 19.98 11.27 -24.38
CA SER A 293 21.17 12.00 -23.92
C SER A 293 21.05 13.50 -24.23
N THR A 294 21.79 14.34 -23.52
CA THR A 294 21.73 15.81 -23.72
C THR A 294 22.08 16.25 -25.14
N HIS A 295 22.83 15.45 -25.90
CA HIS A 295 23.20 15.76 -27.29
C HIS A 295 22.13 15.35 -28.32
N GLU A 296 21.29 14.38 -27.98
CA GLU A 296 20.23 13.85 -28.85
C GLU A 296 18.86 14.43 -28.51
N PHE A 297 18.71 15.03 -27.33
CA PHE A 297 17.47 15.58 -26.85
C PHE A 297 16.97 16.71 -27.75
N ASP A 298 15.79 16.51 -28.34
CA ASP A 298 15.11 17.54 -29.12
C ASP A 298 14.29 18.45 -28.20
N SER A 299 14.74 19.70 -28.09
CA SER A 299 14.08 20.76 -27.32
C SER A 299 13.27 21.71 -28.21
N SER A 300 12.88 21.30 -29.42
CA SER A 300 12.05 22.10 -30.30
C SER A 300 10.68 22.37 -29.66
N LEU A 301 10.11 23.53 -29.97
CA LEU A 301 8.89 24.01 -29.33
C LEU A 301 7.81 24.21 -30.38
N GLU A 302 6.60 23.78 -30.04
CA GLU A 302 5.41 24.10 -30.79
C GLU A 302 4.72 25.34 -30.22
N ARG A 303 3.86 25.97 -31.02
CA ARG A 303 3.18 27.22 -30.65
C ARG A 303 1.72 27.17 -31.07
N ASP A 304 0.86 27.68 -30.21
CA ASP A 304 -0.57 27.88 -30.50
C ASP A 304 -1.05 29.13 -29.73
N HIS A 305 -2.35 29.41 -29.79
CA HIS A 305 -2.98 30.58 -29.20
C HIS A 305 -4.28 30.17 -28.49
N LEU A 306 -4.40 30.47 -27.21
CA LEU A 306 -5.65 30.36 -26.46
C LEU A 306 -6.40 31.69 -26.55
N LYS A 307 -7.60 31.65 -27.13
CA LYS A 307 -8.50 32.80 -27.17
C LYS A 307 -9.36 32.84 -25.92
N THR A 308 -9.94 34.00 -25.61
CA THR A 308 -10.91 34.14 -24.53
C THR A 308 -12.05 33.12 -24.70
N GLY A 309 -12.30 32.34 -23.64
CA GLY A 309 -13.28 31.26 -23.63
C GLY A 309 -12.77 29.89 -24.13
N ASP A 310 -11.54 29.81 -24.65
CA ASP A 310 -10.90 28.52 -24.91
C ASP A 310 -10.37 27.92 -23.61
N THR A 311 -10.39 26.59 -23.51
CA THR A 311 -9.84 25.85 -22.35
C THR A 311 -8.81 24.84 -22.82
N LEU A 312 -7.59 24.91 -22.30
CA LEU A 312 -6.58 23.88 -22.48
C LEU A 312 -6.70 22.86 -21.36
N VAL A 313 -6.73 21.57 -21.71
CA VAL A 313 -6.84 20.44 -20.79
C VAL A 313 -5.71 19.46 -21.06
N ILE A 314 -4.94 19.15 -20.02
CA ILE A 314 -3.85 18.18 -20.03
C ILE A 314 -4.22 17.06 -19.07
N LEU A 315 -3.99 15.83 -19.48
CA LEU A 315 -4.42 14.63 -18.77
C LEU A 315 -3.31 13.57 -18.81
N SER A 316 -3.15 12.84 -17.71
CA SER A 316 -2.32 11.63 -17.68
C SER A 316 -3.01 10.47 -18.40
N ASP A 317 -2.21 9.46 -18.75
CA ASP A 317 -2.71 8.19 -19.29
C ASP A 317 -3.60 7.44 -18.30
N GLY A 318 -3.45 7.65 -16.99
CA GLY A 318 -4.37 7.12 -15.98
C GLY A 318 -5.85 7.46 -16.21
N VAL A 319 -6.17 8.57 -16.90
CA VAL A 319 -7.55 8.87 -17.35
C VAL A 319 -7.99 7.96 -18.50
N LEU A 320 -7.11 7.72 -19.47
CA LEU A 320 -7.41 6.86 -20.63
C LEU A 320 -7.52 5.40 -20.24
N GLU A 321 -6.62 4.97 -19.34
CA GLU A 321 -6.51 3.59 -18.86
C GLU A 321 -7.47 3.25 -17.72
N LEU A 322 -8.27 4.22 -17.26
CA LEU A 322 -9.28 4.02 -16.22
C LEU A 322 -10.22 2.88 -16.60
N LYS A 323 -10.29 1.83 -15.76
CA LYS A 323 -11.13 0.65 -16.01
C LYS A 323 -12.37 0.64 -15.14
N ASN A 324 -13.51 0.34 -15.75
CA ASN A 324 -14.74 0.07 -15.01
C ASN A 324 -14.75 -1.36 -14.41
N ALA A 325 -15.81 -1.71 -13.67
CA ALA A 325 -15.98 -3.03 -13.07
C ALA A 325 -16.01 -4.21 -14.06
N GLU A 326 -16.27 -3.95 -15.35
CA GLU A 326 -16.25 -4.94 -16.43
C GLU A 326 -14.85 -5.10 -17.05
N GLY A 327 -13.87 -4.29 -16.64
CA GLY A 327 -12.51 -4.28 -17.16
C GLY A 327 -12.33 -3.49 -18.46
N ASN A 328 -13.35 -2.74 -18.90
CA ASN A 328 -13.29 -1.89 -20.09
C ASN A 328 -12.60 -0.57 -19.73
N MET A 329 -11.65 -0.14 -20.57
CA MET A 329 -10.98 1.15 -20.44
C MET A 329 -11.90 2.28 -20.90
N TYR A 330 -11.79 3.45 -20.26
CA TYR A 330 -12.52 4.66 -20.65
C TYR A 330 -12.17 5.07 -22.09
N GLY A 331 -10.86 5.12 -22.40
CA GLY A 331 -10.35 5.26 -23.76
C GLY A 331 -10.49 6.67 -24.35
N GLU A 332 -9.72 6.92 -25.41
CA GLU A 332 -9.50 8.26 -25.97
C GLU A 332 -10.78 8.95 -26.48
N ASP A 333 -11.68 8.20 -27.13
CA ASP A 333 -12.92 8.76 -27.69
C ASP A 333 -13.90 9.25 -26.62
N GLN A 334 -13.96 8.55 -25.47
CA GLN A 334 -14.79 8.95 -24.34
C GLN A 334 -14.19 10.18 -23.66
N VAL A 335 -12.87 10.22 -23.45
CA VAL A 335 -12.16 11.41 -22.93
C VAL A 335 -12.43 12.65 -23.79
N LYS A 336 -12.31 12.53 -25.12
CA LYS A 336 -12.61 13.65 -26.04
C LYS A 336 -14.04 14.14 -25.90
N SER A 337 -15.00 13.22 -25.74
CA SER A 337 -16.42 13.54 -25.58
C SER A 337 -16.70 14.22 -24.24
N LEU A 338 -16.12 13.71 -23.16
CA LEU A 338 -16.16 14.25 -21.81
C LEU A 338 -15.64 15.70 -21.79
N ILE A 339 -14.43 15.92 -22.29
CA ILE A 339 -13.82 17.26 -22.32
C ILE A 339 -14.67 18.23 -23.15
N LYS A 340 -15.23 17.75 -24.26
CA LYS A 340 -16.08 18.57 -25.13
C LYS A 340 -17.36 19.05 -24.43
N MET A 341 -17.92 18.21 -23.55
CA MET A 341 -19.16 18.48 -22.83
C MET A 341 -18.93 19.25 -21.51
N SER A 342 -17.94 18.85 -20.72
CA SER A 342 -17.71 19.40 -19.37
C SER A 342 -17.11 20.80 -19.41
N TYR A 343 -16.11 21.05 -20.27
CA TYR A 343 -15.47 22.36 -20.38
C TYR A 343 -16.21 23.35 -21.31
N ALA A 344 -17.50 23.09 -21.58
CA ALA A 344 -18.41 24.08 -22.13
C ALA A 344 -18.90 25.10 -21.08
N ASP A 345 -18.76 24.79 -19.78
CA ASP A 345 -19.15 25.65 -18.66
C ASP A 345 -18.31 26.94 -18.61
N GLU A 346 -18.93 28.06 -18.22
CA GLU A 346 -18.23 29.33 -18.00
C GLU A 346 -17.33 29.28 -16.76
N ASN A 347 -17.65 28.45 -15.76
CA ASN A 347 -16.77 28.27 -14.60
C ASN A 347 -15.85 27.03 -14.75
N LEU A 348 -14.54 27.26 -14.67
CA LEU A 348 -13.54 26.21 -14.86
C LEU A 348 -13.53 25.18 -13.73
N MET A 349 -13.77 25.59 -12.49
CA MET A 349 -13.82 24.66 -11.35
C MET A 349 -15.05 23.75 -11.44
N SER A 350 -16.21 24.31 -11.78
CA SER A 350 -17.43 23.52 -12.00
C SER A 350 -17.24 22.48 -13.12
N ALA A 351 -16.61 22.88 -14.23
CA ALA A 351 -16.27 21.96 -15.32
C ALA A 351 -15.35 20.82 -14.86
N GLN A 352 -14.34 21.14 -14.04
CA GLN A 352 -13.42 20.14 -13.49
C GLN A 352 -14.13 19.16 -12.56
N THR A 353 -14.91 19.66 -11.60
CA THR A 353 -15.65 18.82 -10.64
C THR A 353 -16.64 17.90 -11.35
N LYS A 354 -17.28 18.36 -12.42
CA LYS A 354 -18.14 17.51 -13.24
C LYS A 354 -17.35 16.39 -13.93
N THR A 355 -16.15 16.71 -14.41
CA THR A 355 -15.25 15.73 -15.03
C THR A 355 -14.80 14.68 -14.02
N GLU A 356 -14.46 15.10 -12.80
CA GLU A 356 -14.10 14.20 -11.68
C GLU A 356 -15.25 13.24 -11.34
N GLN A 357 -16.47 13.77 -11.19
CA GLN A 357 -17.65 12.96 -10.87
C GLN A 357 -17.93 11.91 -11.95
N GLU A 358 -17.79 12.24 -13.23
CA GLU A 358 -18.02 11.29 -14.31
C GLU A 358 -16.95 10.18 -14.35
N LEU A 359 -15.69 10.51 -14.02
CA LEU A 359 -14.62 9.51 -13.88
C LEU A 359 -14.85 8.59 -12.68
N GLU A 360 -15.28 9.14 -11.53
CA GLU A 360 -15.65 8.36 -10.34
C GLU A 360 -16.83 7.42 -10.60
N GLU A 361 -17.88 7.92 -11.28
CA GLU A 361 -19.04 7.13 -11.68
C GLU A 361 -18.67 5.99 -12.64
N TYR A 362 -17.71 6.23 -13.55
CA TYR A 362 -17.25 5.20 -14.47
C TYR A 362 -16.40 4.12 -13.80
N LEU A 363 -15.53 4.51 -12.86
CA LEU A 363 -14.74 3.57 -12.06
C LEU A 363 -15.65 2.63 -11.26
N GLY A 364 -16.67 3.17 -10.59
CA GLY A 364 -17.59 2.41 -9.76
C GLY A 364 -16.86 1.66 -8.63
N ASP A 365 -17.10 0.35 -8.52
CA ASP A 365 -16.45 -0.51 -7.51
C ASP A 365 -15.07 -1.06 -7.94
N ALA A 366 -14.55 -0.62 -9.09
CA ALA A 366 -13.24 -1.07 -9.58
C ALA A 366 -12.08 -0.41 -8.81
N VAL A 367 -10.92 -1.08 -8.82
CA VAL A 367 -9.70 -0.54 -8.21
C VAL A 367 -8.96 0.31 -9.24
N GLN A 368 -8.67 1.56 -8.89
CA GLN A 368 -7.81 2.44 -9.68
C GLN A 368 -6.39 1.85 -9.75
N LEU A 369 -5.88 1.65 -10.97
CA LEU A 369 -4.59 0.99 -11.19
C LEU A 369 -3.44 1.99 -11.36
N ASP A 370 -3.75 3.22 -11.75
CA ASP A 370 -2.75 4.25 -12.07
C ASP A 370 -3.20 5.64 -11.64
N ASP A 371 -2.25 6.56 -11.46
CA ASP A 371 -2.50 7.91 -11.00
C ASP A 371 -3.23 8.77 -12.05
N ILE A 372 -4.20 9.55 -11.60
CA ILE A 372 -4.98 10.44 -12.48
C ILE A 372 -4.59 11.87 -12.18
N THR A 373 -4.06 12.55 -13.20
CA THR A 373 -3.77 13.98 -13.15
C THR A 373 -4.49 14.69 -14.28
N LEU A 374 -5.20 15.76 -13.91
CA LEU A 374 -5.95 16.61 -14.83
C LEU A 374 -5.63 18.07 -14.54
N VAL A 375 -5.13 18.77 -15.55
CA VAL A 375 -4.80 20.20 -15.47
C VAL A 375 -5.58 20.95 -16.52
N ALA A 376 -6.41 21.90 -16.09
CA ALA A 376 -7.19 22.76 -16.97
C ALA A 376 -6.76 24.22 -16.82
N LEU A 377 -6.63 24.92 -17.95
CA LEU A 377 -6.09 26.28 -18.04
C LEU A 377 -6.97 27.16 -18.94
N ARG A 378 -7.20 28.40 -18.48
CA ARG A 378 -7.83 29.48 -19.25
C ARG A 378 -7.00 30.76 -19.21
N THR A 379 -7.09 31.54 -20.27
CA THR A 379 -6.58 32.92 -20.30
C THR A 379 -7.58 33.88 -19.67
N HIS A 380 -7.10 35.04 -19.26
CA HIS A 380 -7.96 36.15 -18.82
C HIS A 380 -8.93 36.63 -19.90
#